data_AF-A0A1X7V6R8-F1
#
_entry.id   AF-A0A1X7V6R8-F1
#
_cell.length_a   1.000
_cell.length_b   1.000
_cell.length_c   1.000
_cell.angle_alpha   90.00
_cell.angle_beta   90.00
_cell.angle_gamma   90.00
#
_symmetry.space_group_name_H-M   'P 1'
#
loop_
_entity.id
_entity.type
_entity.pdbx_description
1 polymer ?
#
loop_
_entity_poly.entity_id
_entity_poly.type
_entity_poly.pdbx_seq_one_letter_code
_entity_poly.pdbx_strand_id
1 'polypeptide(L)'
;MLRHIIDVTVGLVNGAIGTLMGIYGTHISIKFDDIDKPCDIKRVTSRFMLSRNLYMGRKQFLLIVSYANTIYNYHGLSRHSTIIDLLTNVFWGWYGICCIVSFSNLCINEIDHLRTKF
;
A
#
# COMPACT_ATOMS: atom_id res chain seq x y z
N MET A 1 4.20 2.73 -0.95
CA MET A 1 3.43 2.63 0.32
C MET A 1 4.20 1.87 1.37
N LEU A 2 4.19 2.38 2.61
CA LEU A 2 4.82 1.78 3.78
C LEU A 2 3.93 0.69 4.41
N ARG A 3 4.53 -0.43 4.86
CA ARG A 3 3.81 -1.60 5.42
C ARG A 3 3.97 -1.84 6.90
N HIS A 4 4.74 -1.00 7.58
CA HIS A 4 4.98 -1.13 9.01
C HIS A 4 4.97 0.26 9.63
N ILE A 5 4.59 0.32 10.89
CA ILE A 5 4.68 1.55 11.67
C ILE A 5 6.16 1.73 12.04
N ILE A 6 6.78 2.81 11.58
CA ILE A 6 8.16 3.15 11.97
C ILE A 6 8.11 4.15 13.12
N ASP A 7 7.41 5.26 12.91
CA ASP A 7 7.26 6.32 13.89
C ASP A 7 5.91 7.00 13.72
N VAL A 8 5.07 6.89 14.75
CA VAL A 8 3.73 7.48 14.75
C VAL A 8 3.80 8.99 14.89
N THR A 9 4.81 9.52 15.57
CA THR A 9 4.93 10.97 15.86
C THR A 9 5.23 11.80 14.61
N VAL A 10 5.94 11.19 13.65
CA VAL A 10 6.33 11.81 12.38
C VAL A 10 5.36 11.43 11.25
N GLY A 11 4.32 10.62 11.52
CA GLY A 11 3.37 10.16 10.50
C GLY A 11 3.87 9.01 9.61
N LEU A 12 4.97 8.34 9.98
CA LEU A 12 5.47 7.12 9.31
C LEU A 12 4.67 5.89 9.75
N VAL A 13 3.39 5.90 9.41
CA VAL A 13 2.43 4.86 9.76
C VAL A 13 2.20 3.88 8.60
N ASN A 14 1.61 2.73 8.92
CA ASN A 14 1.22 1.76 7.90
C ASN A 14 0.23 2.40 6.91
N GLY A 15 0.50 2.26 5.61
CA GLY A 15 -0.30 2.89 4.56
C GLY A 15 0.21 4.26 4.08
N ALA A 16 1.23 4.86 4.72
CA ALA A 16 1.84 6.09 4.23
C ALA A 16 2.33 5.93 2.78
N ILE A 17 1.99 6.87 1.90
CA ILE A 17 2.49 6.92 0.51
C ILE A 17 3.47 8.08 0.38
N GLY A 18 4.46 7.83 -0.46
CA GLY A 18 5.45 8.81 -0.81
C GLY A 18 6.07 8.48 -2.14
N THR A 19 6.74 9.47 -2.69
CA THR A 19 7.49 9.38 -3.94
C THR A 19 8.93 8.97 -3.64
N LEU A 20 9.42 7.99 -4.40
CA LEU A 20 10.82 7.55 -4.34
C LEU A 20 11.74 8.70 -4.77
N MET A 21 12.69 9.10 -3.91
CA MET A 21 13.68 10.14 -4.22
C MET A 21 15.02 9.55 -4.66
N GLY A 22 15.44 8.45 -4.06
CA GLY A 22 16.69 7.81 -4.40
C GLY A 22 16.85 6.44 -3.77
N ILE A 23 17.58 5.55 -4.47
CA ILE A 23 17.95 4.24 -3.97
C ILE A 23 19.43 4.26 -3.65
N TYR A 24 19.75 4.09 -2.38
CA TYR A 24 21.12 3.93 -1.90
C TYR A 24 21.30 2.47 -1.47
N GLY A 25 22.52 1.93 -1.58
CA GLY A 25 22.75 0.48 -1.36
C GLY A 25 22.18 -0.04 -0.02
N THR A 26 22.22 0.79 1.02
CA THR A 26 21.78 0.45 2.39
C THR A 26 20.38 0.97 2.77
N HIS A 27 19.87 1.99 2.09
CA HIS A 27 18.63 2.68 2.43
C HIS A 27 17.95 3.29 1.19
N ILE A 28 16.65 3.51 1.28
CA ILE A 28 15.87 4.14 0.22
C ILE A 28 15.31 5.46 0.76
N SER A 29 15.53 6.56 0.05
CA SER A 29 15.00 7.87 0.42
C SER A 29 13.65 8.09 -0.24
N ILE A 30 12.64 8.43 0.58
CA ILE A 30 11.26 8.64 0.14
C ILE A 30 10.76 9.95 0.70
N LYS A 31 10.15 10.77 -0.15
CA LYS A 31 9.37 11.93 0.28
C LYS A 31 7.92 11.51 0.45
N PHE A 32 7.43 11.46 1.67
CA PHE A 32 6.04 11.13 1.97
C PHE A 32 5.13 12.34 1.73
N ASP A 33 3.87 12.09 1.37
CA ASP A 33 2.94 13.16 1.03
C ASP A 33 2.59 14.03 2.25
N ASP A 34 2.54 13.42 3.44
CA ASP A 34 2.21 14.08 4.72
C ASP A 34 3.45 14.60 5.48
N ILE A 35 4.67 14.49 4.90
CA ILE A 35 5.94 14.85 5.57
C ILE A 35 6.77 15.71 4.62
N ASP A 36 7.11 16.94 5.04
CA ASP A 36 7.87 17.87 4.21
C ASP A 36 9.29 17.38 3.87
N LYS A 37 9.94 16.70 4.82
CA LYS A 37 11.32 16.23 4.69
C LYS A 37 11.38 14.80 4.15
N PRO A 38 12.29 14.50 3.20
CA PRO A 38 12.53 13.11 2.79
C PRO A 38 13.03 12.27 3.97
N CYS A 39 12.52 11.03 4.06
CA CYS A 39 12.89 10.06 5.08
C CYS A 39 13.65 8.90 4.46
N ASP A 40 14.71 8.46 5.14
CA ASP A 40 15.51 7.32 4.72
C ASP A 40 15.03 6.04 5.38
N ILE A 41 14.58 5.09 4.56
CA ILE A 41 14.02 3.83 4.99
C ILE A 41 15.08 2.75 4.86
N LYS A 42 15.37 2.09 5.98
CA LYS A 42 16.32 0.98 6.05
C LYS A 42 15.61 -0.36 5.84
N ARG A 43 16.38 -1.39 5.47
CA ARG A 43 15.87 -2.76 5.43
C ARG A 43 15.59 -3.24 6.85
N VAL A 44 14.43 -3.83 7.05
CA VAL A 44 14.06 -4.46 8.32
C VAL A 44 14.18 -5.97 8.20
N THR A 45 14.73 -6.59 9.24
CA THR A 45 14.79 -8.05 9.34
C THR A 45 13.54 -8.53 10.06
N SER A 46 12.65 -9.20 9.34
CA SER A 46 11.48 -9.86 9.92
C SER A 46 11.73 -11.36 10.03
N ARG A 47 11.25 -11.98 11.12
CA ARG A 47 11.27 -13.43 11.33
C ARG A 47 9.83 -13.93 11.28
N PHE A 48 9.58 -14.93 10.46
CA PHE A 48 8.29 -15.60 10.39
C PHE A 48 8.46 -17.08 10.67
N MET A 49 7.53 -17.60 11.48
CA MET A 49 7.44 -19.00 11.79
C MET A 49 6.79 -19.71 10.62
N LEU A 50 7.52 -20.65 9.99
CA LEU A 50 6.98 -21.41 8.86
C LEU A 50 6.28 -22.69 9.34
N SER A 51 6.83 -23.31 10.38
CA SER A 51 6.29 -24.50 11.05
C SER A 51 6.75 -24.55 12.51
N ARG A 52 6.27 -25.54 13.29
CA ARG A 52 6.67 -25.69 14.71
C ARG A 52 8.20 -25.65 14.84
N ASN A 53 8.70 -24.65 15.56
CA ASN A 53 10.12 -24.39 15.81
C ASN A 53 11.00 -24.08 14.57
N LEU A 54 10.43 -23.89 13.38
CA LEU A 54 11.17 -23.48 12.18
C LEU A 54 10.89 -22.01 11.85
N TYR A 55 11.91 -21.18 11.99
CA TYR A 55 11.84 -19.74 11.74
C TYR A 55 12.70 -19.37 10.54
N MET A 56 12.14 -18.59 9.62
CA MET A 56 12.87 -17.98 8.52
C MET A 56 12.98 -16.48 8.74
N GLY A 57 14.19 -15.96 8.54
CA GLY A 57 14.45 -14.52 8.50
C GLY A 57 14.38 -14.00 7.07
N ARG A 58 13.69 -12.88 6.84
CA ARG A 58 13.80 -12.09 5.61
C ARG A 58 14.28 -10.69 5.95
N LYS A 59 15.28 -10.21 5.21
CA LYS A 59 15.77 -8.83 5.30
C LYS A 59 15.34 -8.08 4.04
N GLN A 60 14.29 -7.27 4.16
CA GLN A 60 13.70 -6.55 3.02
C GLN A 60 13.28 -5.14 3.41
N PHE A 61 13.04 -4.29 2.42
CA PHE A 61 12.39 -3.01 2.65
C PHE A 61 10.91 -3.22 2.92
N LEU A 62 10.34 -2.43 3.84
CA LEU A 62 8.93 -2.50 4.23
C LEU A 62 8.04 -1.68 3.30
N LEU A 63 8.29 -1.78 2.00
CA LEU A 63 7.68 -0.95 0.96
C LEU A 63 7.00 -1.84 -0.08
N ILE A 64 5.83 -1.40 -0.54
CA ILE A 64 5.14 -1.98 -1.69
C ILE A 64 4.84 -0.86 -2.69
N VAL A 65 4.97 -1.18 -3.98
CA VAL A 65 4.58 -0.30 -5.09
C VAL A 65 3.09 -0.01 -4.98
N SER A 66 2.70 1.26 -5.02
CA SER A 66 1.33 1.69 -4.69
C SER A 66 0.51 2.25 -5.85
N TYR A 67 0.99 2.11 -7.08
CA TYR A 67 0.24 2.52 -8.27
C TYR A 67 -0.98 1.63 -8.51
N ALA A 68 -0.81 0.31 -8.44
CA ALA A 68 -1.89 -0.67 -8.53
C ALA A 68 -1.68 -1.71 -7.43
N ASN A 69 -2.70 -1.93 -6.60
CA ASN A 69 -2.70 -2.96 -5.57
C ASN A 69 -4.07 -3.61 -5.50
N THR A 70 -4.10 -4.88 -5.15
CA THR A 70 -5.35 -5.61 -4.91
C THR A 70 -6.07 -5.08 -3.67
N ILE A 71 -7.40 -5.19 -3.66
CA ILE A 71 -8.25 -4.78 -2.53
C ILE A 71 -7.80 -5.41 -1.20
N TYR A 72 -7.39 -6.68 -1.25
CA TYR A 72 -6.88 -7.40 -0.08
C TYR A 72 -5.70 -6.69 0.60
N ASN A 73 -4.83 -6.08 -0.19
CA ASN A 73 -3.67 -5.36 0.29
C ASN A 73 -4.02 -4.01 0.94
N TYR A 74 -5.27 -3.56 0.86
CA TYR A 74 -5.78 -2.36 1.52
C TYR A 74 -6.58 -2.67 2.79
N HIS A 75 -6.86 -3.94 3.07
CA HIS A 75 -7.68 -4.32 4.22
C HIS A 75 -7.11 -3.78 5.55
N GLY A 76 -7.92 -3.03 6.29
CA GLY A 76 -7.53 -2.42 7.56
C GLY A 76 -6.69 -1.15 7.44
N LEU A 77 -6.60 -0.54 6.24
CA LEU A 77 -5.99 0.77 6.03
C LEU A 77 -7.07 1.82 5.74
N SER A 78 -6.86 3.03 6.27
CA SER A 78 -7.68 4.22 5.99
C SER A 78 -6.99 5.09 4.95
N ARG A 79 -7.70 5.53 3.90
CA ARG A 79 -7.14 6.42 2.87
C ARG A 79 -8.11 7.50 2.38
N HIS A 80 -7.55 8.66 2.00
CA HIS A 80 -8.27 9.87 1.55
C HIS A 80 -8.51 9.97 0.03
N SER A 81 -7.74 9.25 -0.80
CA SER A 81 -7.90 9.25 -2.25
C SER A 81 -7.50 7.90 -2.84
N THR A 82 -8.45 7.19 -3.45
CA THR A 82 -8.22 5.89 -4.08
C THR A 82 -9.11 5.79 -5.32
N ILE A 83 -8.51 5.42 -6.46
CA ILE A 83 -9.25 5.03 -7.66
C ILE A 83 -9.43 3.51 -7.61
N ILE A 84 -10.66 3.03 -7.74
CA ILE A 84 -10.97 1.60 -7.75
C ILE A 84 -11.36 1.22 -9.19
N ASP A 85 -10.60 0.28 -9.76
CA ASP A 85 -10.94 -0.37 -11.02
C ASP A 85 -11.66 -1.70 -10.71
N LEU A 86 -12.95 -1.78 -11.04
CA LEU A 86 -13.79 -2.95 -10.82
C LEU A 86 -13.89 -3.74 -12.13
N LEU A 87 -13.02 -4.72 -12.31
CA LEU A 87 -13.12 -5.68 -13.41
C LEU A 87 -14.14 -6.78 -13.07
N THR A 88 -15.35 -6.62 -13.60
CA THR A 88 -16.45 -7.59 -13.83
C THR A 88 -16.96 -8.44 -12.65
N ASN A 89 -16.36 -8.37 -11.45
CA ASN A 89 -16.77 -9.19 -10.31
C ASN A 89 -16.98 -8.34 -9.04
N VAL A 90 -18.21 -7.84 -8.90
CA VAL A 90 -18.71 -6.94 -7.84
C VAL A 90 -18.61 -7.54 -6.42
N PHE A 91 -18.34 -8.85 -6.29
CA PHE A 91 -18.33 -9.54 -4.99
C PHE A 91 -17.30 -8.98 -3.99
N TRP A 92 -16.19 -8.43 -4.46
CA TRP A 92 -15.15 -7.84 -3.60
C TRP A 92 -15.21 -6.30 -3.51
N GLY A 93 -16.15 -5.66 -4.21
CA GLY A 93 -16.26 -4.20 -4.27
C GLY A 93 -16.55 -3.57 -2.91
N TRP A 94 -17.35 -4.23 -2.07
CA TRP A 94 -17.66 -3.76 -0.72
C TRP A 94 -16.42 -3.62 0.18
N TYR A 95 -15.47 -4.56 0.08
CA TYR A 95 -14.21 -4.51 0.83
C TYR A 95 -13.29 -3.37 0.36
N GLY A 96 -13.34 -3.03 -0.93
CA GLY A 96 -12.62 -1.89 -1.49
C GLY A 96 -13.19 -0.55 -1.04
N ILE A 97 -14.53 -0.43 -0.99
CA ILE A 97 -15.24 0.77 -0.53
C ILE A 97 -15.02 1.02 0.96
N CYS A 98 -14.98 -0.02 1.79
CA CYS A 98 -14.79 0.11 3.25
C CYS A 98 -13.41 0.67 3.65
N CYS A 99 -12.40 0.56 2.77
CA CYS A 99 -11.06 1.12 3.02
C CYS A 99 -10.98 2.64 2.78
N ILE A 100 -12.06 3.26 2.30
CA ILE A 100 -12.12 4.69 1.98
C ILE A 100 -12.77 5.44 3.13
N VAL A 101 -12.05 6.40 3.70
CA VAL A 101 -12.53 7.21 4.84
C VAL A 101 -13.26 8.48 4.39
N SER A 102 -13.24 8.81 3.09
CA SER A 102 -14.02 9.92 2.53
C SER A 102 -14.50 9.61 1.11
N PHE A 103 -15.82 9.56 0.92
CA PHE A 103 -16.47 9.37 -0.39
C PHE A 103 -16.18 10.50 -1.41
N SER A 104 -15.61 11.62 -0.95
CA SER A 104 -15.39 12.84 -1.74
C SER A 104 -14.42 12.66 -2.93
N ASN A 105 -13.52 11.66 -2.87
CA ASN A 105 -12.48 11.43 -3.88
C ASN A 105 -12.47 9.99 -4.43
N LEU A 106 -13.61 9.29 -4.36
CA LEU A 106 -13.74 7.95 -4.90
C LEU A 106 -14.10 8.03 -6.39
N CYS A 107 -13.15 7.71 -7.26
CA CYS A 107 -13.42 7.46 -8.68
C CYS A 107 -13.53 5.96 -8.90
N ILE A 108 -14.73 5.49 -9.25
CA ILE A 108 -14.97 4.12 -9.70
C ILE A 108 -14.95 4.15 -11.22
N ASN A 109 -13.96 3.46 -11.82
CA ASN A 109 -13.99 3.19 -13.24
C ASN A 109 -14.67 1.83 -13.44
N GLU A 110 -15.81 1.84 -14.11
CA GLU A 110 -16.52 0.63 -14.56
C GLU A 110 -16.19 0.40 -16.03
N ILE A 111 -15.37 -0.61 -16.33
CA ILE A 111 -14.97 -0.96 -17.70
C ILE A 111 -15.89 -2.08 -18.22
N ASP A 112 -17.20 -1.86 -18.27
CA ASP A 112 -18.15 -2.86 -18.78
C ASP A 112 -18.67 -2.60 -20.20
N HIS A 113 -18.12 -1.62 -20.94
CA HIS A 113 -18.64 -1.29 -22.28
C HIS A 113 -17.75 -1.63 -23.49
N LEU A 114 -16.60 -2.30 -23.32
CA LEU A 114 -15.66 -2.61 -24.43
C LEU A 114 -15.37 -4.10 -24.67
N ARG A 115 -16.18 -5.02 -24.13
CA ARG A 115 -16.06 -6.46 -24.46
C ARG A 115 -17.39 -7.06 -24.93
N THR A 116 -18.02 -6.43 -25.92
CA THR A 116 -19.01 -7.07 -26.80
C THR A 116 -18.65 -6.81 -28.25
N LYS A 117 -17.83 -7.72 -28.78
CA LYS A 117 -17.64 -8.12 -30.18
C LYS A 117 -16.18 -8.53 -30.37
N PHE A 118 -15.89 -9.81 -30.13
CA PHE A 118 -15.16 -10.71 -31.03
C PHE A 118 -15.38 -12.14 -30.54
#